data_AF-A0A9R1LJV9-F1
#
_entry.id   AF-A0A9R1LJV9-F1
#
_cell.length_a   1.000
_cell.length_b   1.000
_cell.length_c   1.000
_cell.angle_alpha   90.00
_cell.angle_beta   90.00
_cell.angle_gamma   90.00
#
_symmetry.space_group_name_H-M   'P 1'
#
loop_
_entity.id
_entity.type
_entity.pdbx_description
1 polymer ?
#
loop_
_entity_poly.entity_id
_entity_poly.type
_entity_poly.pdbx_seq_one_letter_code
_entity_poly.pdbx_strand_id
1 'polypeptide(L)'
;MAPDRLSKLPDCLLQGIVSSLGARQVLQTTALSRRWRHVWRGALCLSLDIDQREFEAASTDHDGRSSRSVELEEWARFDDFADSLLLLELDRRDGGDGLPLDLDSLRLHVVDHLQASRRRLPLHIKWLEWVHGCLDRYRPAALEIQSSYDITVDLRLMGFRSDLSRLKTARLTGILHSGGLGDSVCPQLEHVEFTSCAIGFGEVVTSPTLKKLVMDRCWRRGDMKQRAPPLVDAPALTSLRLVLEFQGIWVFRTPSLVEASVRSTRRWVGRADEYQLLCNLYNVTRLELSGFLALEKDEARTSRFAKIS
;
A
#
# COMPACT_ATOMS: atom_id res chain seq x y z
N MET A 1 -36.12 22.05 -16.38
CA MET A 1 -35.47 21.18 -15.37
C MET A 1 -35.72 19.73 -15.77
N ALA A 2 -34.68 18.97 -16.11
CA ALA A 2 -34.85 17.55 -16.41
C ALA A 2 -35.30 16.81 -15.13
N PRO A 3 -36.26 15.89 -15.20
CA PRO A 3 -36.68 15.12 -14.03
C PRO A 3 -35.52 14.25 -13.56
N ASP A 4 -35.20 14.29 -12.26
CA ASP A 4 -34.17 13.45 -11.64
C ASP A 4 -34.65 11.99 -11.65
N ARG A 5 -34.22 11.24 -12.68
CA ARG A 5 -34.55 9.83 -12.85
C ARG A 5 -33.69 8.92 -11.99
N LEU A 6 -32.54 9.40 -11.52
CA LEU A 6 -31.63 8.62 -10.69
C LEU A 6 -32.18 8.47 -9.27
N SER A 7 -32.85 9.49 -8.73
CA SER A 7 -33.53 9.37 -7.43
C SER A 7 -34.78 8.46 -7.45
N LYS A 8 -35.15 7.84 -8.58
CA LYS A 8 -36.16 6.76 -8.64
C LYS A 8 -35.56 5.36 -8.45
N LEU A 9 -34.24 5.22 -8.45
CA LEU A 9 -33.59 3.93 -8.27
C LEU A 9 -33.65 3.47 -6.79
N PRO A 10 -33.68 2.15 -6.53
CA PRO A 10 -33.49 1.57 -5.20
C PRO A 10 -32.10 1.88 -4.62
N ASP A 11 -32.02 2.01 -3.29
CA ASP A 11 -30.77 2.38 -2.60
C ASP A 11 -29.62 1.38 -2.85
N CYS A 12 -29.92 0.08 -3.01
CA CYS A 12 -28.90 -0.93 -3.31
C CYS A 12 -28.21 -0.72 -4.67
N LEU A 13 -28.95 -0.28 -5.70
CA LEU A 13 -28.37 0.04 -7.01
C LEU A 13 -27.57 1.34 -6.95
N LEU A 14 -28.06 2.32 -6.18
CA LEU A 14 -27.34 3.57 -5.95
C LEU A 14 -26.03 3.31 -5.19
N GLN A 15 -26.03 2.46 -4.17
CA GLN A 15 -24.81 2.04 -3.46
C GLN A 15 -23.83 1.33 -4.39
N GLY A 16 -24.31 0.43 -5.25
CA GLY A 16 -23.47 -0.23 -6.26
C GLY A 16 -22.79 0.77 -7.20
N ILE A 17 -23.54 1.74 -7.72
CA ILE A 17 -22.99 2.80 -8.58
C ILE A 17 -21.97 3.63 -7.80
N VAL A 18 -22.31 4.11 -6.60
CA VAL A 18 -21.45 4.98 -5.79
C VAL A 18 -20.18 4.26 -5.33
N SER A 19 -20.25 2.97 -5.04
CA SER A 19 -19.07 2.14 -4.66
C SER A 19 -18.03 2.00 -5.78
N SER A 20 -18.41 2.30 -7.02
CA SER A 20 -17.53 2.29 -8.19
C SER A 20 -16.91 3.66 -8.51
N LEU A 21 -17.29 4.70 -7.76
CA LEU A 21 -16.83 6.07 -7.99
C LEU A 21 -15.74 6.47 -6.97
N GLY A 22 -14.82 7.32 -7.40
CA GLY A 22 -13.83 7.94 -6.50
C GLY A 22 -14.46 8.95 -5.55
N ALA A 23 -13.81 9.21 -4.41
CA ALA A 23 -14.32 10.05 -3.33
C ALA A 23 -14.83 11.41 -3.81
N ARG A 24 -14.15 12.01 -4.79
CA ARG A 24 -14.54 13.31 -5.34
C ARG A 24 -15.83 13.26 -6.13
N GLN A 25 -15.96 12.29 -7.03
CA GLN A 25 -17.16 12.08 -7.84
C GLN A 25 -18.34 11.80 -6.91
N VAL A 26 -18.12 10.98 -5.90
CA VAL A 26 -19.09 10.68 -4.85
C VAL A 26 -19.53 11.96 -4.13
N LEU A 27 -18.61 12.79 -3.65
CA LEU A 27 -18.96 14.07 -3.01
C LEU A 27 -19.73 15.01 -3.93
N GLN A 28 -19.38 15.08 -5.22
CA GLN A 28 -20.12 15.87 -6.20
C GLN A 28 -21.57 15.40 -6.36
N THR A 29 -21.83 14.08 -6.32
CA THR A 29 -23.21 13.56 -6.38
C THR A 29 -24.04 13.93 -5.17
N THR A 30 -23.43 14.21 -4.00
CA THR A 30 -24.18 14.62 -2.79
C THR A 30 -24.85 15.99 -2.92
N ALA A 31 -24.37 16.84 -3.84
CA ALA A 31 -24.98 18.14 -4.14
C ALA A 31 -26.29 18.01 -4.95
N LEU A 32 -26.52 16.85 -5.60
CA LEU A 32 -27.66 16.64 -6.50
C LEU A 32 -28.98 16.46 -5.74
N SER A 33 -28.98 15.80 -4.58
CA SER A 33 -30.19 15.63 -3.75
C SER A 33 -29.86 15.14 -2.34
N ARG A 34 -30.70 15.53 -1.37
CA ARG A 34 -30.53 15.17 0.06
C ARG A 34 -30.51 13.65 0.31
N ARG A 35 -31.19 12.85 -0.52
CA ARG A 35 -31.23 11.37 -0.39
C ARG A 35 -29.85 10.74 -0.61
N TRP A 36 -29.03 11.33 -1.47
CA TRP A 36 -27.69 10.83 -1.78
C TRP A 36 -26.74 10.90 -0.59
N ARG A 37 -27.03 11.72 0.44
CA ARG A 37 -26.22 11.76 1.66
C ARG A 37 -26.26 10.44 2.44
N HIS A 38 -27.40 9.76 2.48
CA HIS A 38 -27.53 8.48 3.19
C HIS A 38 -26.93 7.33 2.38
N VAL A 39 -27.12 7.34 1.06
CA VAL A 39 -26.47 6.40 0.12
C VAL A 39 -24.94 6.53 0.20
N TRP A 40 -24.45 7.76 0.24
CA TRP A 40 -23.03 8.08 0.37
C TRP A 40 -22.42 7.53 1.66
N ARG A 41 -23.10 7.65 2.81
CA ARG A 41 -22.60 7.08 4.08
C ARG A 41 -22.38 5.58 3.98
N GLY A 42 -23.35 4.85 3.41
CA GLY A 42 -23.21 3.41 3.19
C GLY A 42 -22.09 3.07 2.20
N ALA A 43 -21.97 3.84 1.11
CA ALA A 43 -20.95 3.61 0.10
C ALA A 43 -19.53 3.95 0.59
N LEU A 44 -19.36 5.02 1.38
CA LEU A 44 -18.09 5.34 2.01
C LEU A 44 -17.63 4.22 2.93
N CYS A 45 -18.51 3.70 3.80
CA CYS A 45 -18.16 2.59 4.69
C CYS A 45 -17.55 1.40 3.92
N LEU A 46 -17.88 1.22 2.63
CA LEU A 46 -17.29 0.17 1.79
C LEU A 46 -15.91 0.55 1.23
N SER A 47 -15.75 1.76 0.70
CA SER A 47 -14.47 2.18 0.13
C SER A 47 -14.37 3.69 0.01
N LEU A 48 -13.26 4.25 0.49
CA LEU A 48 -12.85 5.62 0.23
C LEU A 48 -11.64 5.60 -0.71
N ASP A 49 -11.82 6.05 -1.95
CA ASP A 49 -10.77 6.07 -2.98
C ASP A 49 -10.42 7.51 -3.34
N ILE A 50 -9.16 7.89 -3.13
CA ILE A 50 -8.67 9.24 -3.34
C ILE A 50 -7.49 9.18 -4.29
N ASP A 51 -7.73 9.57 -5.54
CA ASP A 51 -6.74 9.59 -6.62
C ASP A 51 -6.43 11.03 -7.02
N GLN A 52 -5.16 11.43 -6.88
CA GLN A 52 -4.68 12.74 -7.30
C GLN A 52 -4.89 12.98 -8.81
N ARG A 53 -4.92 11.93 -9.63
CA ARG A 53 -5.14 12.06 -11.08
C ARG A 53 -6.52 12.61 -11.43
N GLU A 54 -7.50 12.52 -10.53
CA GLU A 54 -8.81 13.16 -10.74
C GLU A 54 -8.70 14.69 -10.85
N PHE A 55 -7.62 15.27 -10.34
CA PHE A 55 -7.37 16.71 -10.29
C PHE A 55 -6.52 17.21 -11.46
N GLU A 56 -5.91 16.32 -12.24
CA GLU A 56 -5.14 16.65 -13.43
C GLU A 56 -6.05 17.29 -14.49
N ALA A 57 -5.56 18.38 -15.10
CA ALA A 57 -6.22 19.03 -16.21
C ALA A 57 -6.09 18.15 -17.47
N ALA A 58 -7.17 18.00 -18.22
CA ALA A 58 -7.19 17.25 -19.48
C ALA A 58 -6.27 17.85 -20.57
N SER A 59 -5.67 19.02 -20.32
CA SER A 59 -4.79 19.73 -21.26
C SER A 59 -3.34 19.33 -21.05
N THR A 60 -2.97 18.14 -21.52
CA THR A 60 -1.59 17.90 -21.92
C THR A 60 -1.42 18.45 -23.33
N ASP A 61 -0.57 19.47 -23.50
CA ASP A 61 -0.04 19.81 -24.82
C ASP A 61 0.59 18.56 -25.48
N HIS A 62 0.78 18.56 -26.80
CA HIS A 62 1.32 17.42 -27.56
C HIS A 62 2.66 16.85 -27.04
N ASP A 63 3.38 17.59 -26.18
CA ASP A 63 4.64 17.18 -25.54
C ASP A 63 4.49 16.53 -24.15
N GLY A 64 3.25 16.34 -23.65
CA GLY A 64 2.98 15.64 -22.38
C GLY A 64 3.55 16.34 -21.13
N ARG A 65 3.91 17.62 -21.23
CA ARG A 65 4.50 18.40 -20.13
C ARG A 65 3.51 19.46 -19.66
N SER A 66 2.96 19.28 -18.46
CA SER A 66 2.14 20.31 -17.81
C SER A 66 2.99 21.52 -17.46
N SER A 67 2.41 22.73 -17.54
CA SER A 67 3.07 23.93 -17.04
C SER A 67 3.13 23.89 -15.52
N ARG A 68 4.23 24.36 -14.94
CA ARG A 68 4.45 24.37 -13.48
C ARG A 68 3.37 25.12 -12.70
N SER A 69 2.71 26.11 -13.32
CA SER A 69 1.57 26.83 -12.72
C SER A 69 0.32 25.95 -12.64
N VAL A 70 0.05 25.16 -13.69
CA VAL A 70 -1.09 24.25 -13.78
C VAL A 70 -0.92 23.14 -12.74
N GLU A 71 0.25 22.54 -12.62
CA GLU A 71 0.52 21.53 -11.58
C GLU A 71 0.29 22.07 -10.16
N LEU A 72 0.75 23.29 -9.87
CA LEU A 72 0.54 23.89 -8.54
C LEU A 72 -0.95 24.11 -8.24
N GLU A 73 -1.74 24.49 -9.24
CA GLU A 73 -3.19 24.62 -9.09
C GLU A 73 -3.88 23.26 -8.93
N GLU A 74 -3.44 22.22 -9.64
CA GLU A 74 -3.94 20.84 -9.49
C GLU A 74 -3.70 20.33 -8.07
N TRP A 75 -2.49 20.53 -7.54
CA TRP A 75 -2.14 20.20 -6.16
C TRP A 75 -2.92 21.03 -5.14
N ALA A 76 -3.12 22.32 -5.37
CA ALA A 76 -3.94 23.15 -4.49
C ALA A 76 -5.41 22.66 -4.43
N ARG A 77 -5.98 22.26 -5.58
CA ARG A 77 -7.34 21.68 -5.61
C ARG A 77 -7.42 20.34 -4.90
N PHE A 78 -6.40 19.51 -5.03
CA PHE A 78 -6.29 18.24 -4.30
C PHE A 78 -6.20 18.49 -2.79
N ASP A 79 -5.37 19.44 -2.37
CA ASP A 79 -5.22 19.86 -0.99
C ASP A 79 -6.54 20.39 -0.39
N ASP A 80 -7.21 21.31 -1.08
CA ASP A 80 -8.51 21.86 -0.64
C ASP A 80 -9.57 20.75 -0.50
N PHE A 81 -9.52 19.77 -1.40
CA PHE A 81 -10.38 18.60 -1.36
C PHE A 81 -10.07 17.68 -0.18
N ALA A 82 -8.79 17.40 0.06
CA ALA A 82 -8.32 16.61 1.20
C ALA A 82 -8.71 17.27 2.54
N ASP A 83 -8.51 18.58 2.66
CA ASP A 83 -8.92 19.38 3.82
C ASP A 83 -10.45 19.33 3.99
N SER A 84 -11.20 19.47 2.89
CA SER A 84 -12.67 19.34 2.91
C SER A 84 -13.12 17.95 3.36
N LEU A 85 -12.42 16.87 2.99
CA LEU A 85 -12.71 15.50 3.44
C LEU A 85 -12.48 15.31 4.95
N LEU A 86 -11.46 15.95 5.51
CA LEU A 86 -11.22 15.94 6.95
C LEU A 86 -12.25 16.80 7.71
N LEU A 87 -12.64 17.92 7.11
CA LEU A 87 -13.63 18.85 7.65
C LEU A 87 -15.08 18.42 7.44
N LEU A 88 -15.34 17.46 6.55
CA LEU A 88 -16.68 16.99 6.25
C LEU A 88 -17.31 16.44 7.52
N GLU A 89 -18.03 17.28 8.25
CA GLU A 89 -18.83 16.87 9.39
C GLU A 89 -19.93 15.97 8.85
N LEU A 90 -19.67 14.68 8.92
CA LEU A 90 -20.70 13.67 8.93
C LEU A 90 -21.44 13.80 10.27
N ASP A 91 -22.10 14.93 10.48
CA ASP A 91 -22.95 15.32 11.62
C ASP A 91 -23.96 14.16 11.83
N ARG A 92 -23.85 13.32 12.87
CA ARG A 92 -23.99 13.48 14.35
C ARG A 92 -25.39 13.77 14.87
N ARG A 93 -26.42 13.68 14.01
CA ARG A 93 -27.80 13.97 14.44
C ARG A 93 -28.58 12.83 15.10
N ASP A 94 -27.92 11.72 15.46
CA ASP A 94 -28.49 10.74 16.39
C ASP A 94 -27.50 10.56 17.54
N GLY A 95 -27.90 11.05 18.73
CA GLY A 95 -27.08 11.20 19.94
C GLY A 95 -26.70 9.87 20.61
N GLY A 96 -25.99 9.00 19.91
CA GLY A 96 -25.20 7.91 20.47
C GLY A 96 -23.71 8.22 20.38
N ASP A 97 -22.97 7.85 21.43
CA ASP A 97 -21.52 8.06 21.57
C ASP A 97 -20.75 7.91 20.24
N GLY A 98 -19.95 8.92 19.92
CA GLY A 98 -19.28 9.07 18.63
C GLY A 98 -18.27 7.97 18.35
N LEU A 99 -18.68 6.95 17.61
CA LEU A 99 -17.75 6.02 16.97
C LEU A 99 -17.32 6.53 15.58
N PRO A 100 -16.03 6.37 15.22
CA PRO A 100 -15.53 6.66 13.88
C PRO A 100 -16.25 5.82 12.81
N LEU A 101 -16.30 6.34 11.58
CA LEU A 101 -16.88 5.63 10.45
C LEU A 101 -15.91 4.54 10.01
N ASP A 102 -16.19 3.32 10.45
CA ASP A 102 -15.44 2.13 10.11
C ASP A 102 -15.47 1.85 8.59
N LEU A 103 -14.38 2.18 7.89
CA LEU A 103 -14.21 1.84 6.47
C LEU A 103 -13.78 0.38 6.32
N ASP A 104 -14.22 -0.25 5.24
CA ASP A 104 -13.69 -1.52 4.78
C ASP A 104 -12.38 -1.32 4.01
N SER A 105 -12.28 -0.25 3.22
CA SER A 105 -11.09 0.06 2.39
C SER A 105 -10.82 1.56 2.30
N LEU A 106 -9.54 1.94 2.44
CA LEU A 106 -9.01 3.26 2.15
C LEU A 106 -7.93 3.14 1.08
N ARG A 107 -8.14 3.76 -0.08
CA ARG A 107 -7.17 3.77 -1.20
C ARG A 107 -6.71 5.19 -1.48
N LEU A 108 -5.40 5.38 -1.47
CA LEU A 108 -4.75 6.66 -1.65
C LEU A 108 -3.75 6.54 -2.79
N HIS A 109 -4.05 7.15 -3.94
CA HIS A 109 -3.20 7.15 -5.12
C HIS A 109 -2.62 8.55 -5.34
N VAL A 110 -1.31 8.69 -5.16
CA VAL A 110 -0.60 9.98 -5.27
C VAL A 110 0.60 9.81 -6.18
N VAL A 111 0.47 10.20 -7.44
CA VAL A 111 1.56 10.06 -8.42
C VAL A 111 2.22 11.40 -8.66
N ASP A 112 3.49 11.53 -8.29
CA ASP A 112 4.33 12.62 -8.77
C ASP A 112 4.95 12.19 -10.11
N HIS A 113 4.45 12.77 -11.20
CA HIS A 113 4.87 12.47 -12.57
C HIS A 113 6.27 13.03 -12.91
N LEU A 114 6.83 13.89 -12.07
CA LEU A 114 8.15 14.45 -12.24
C LEU A 114 8.90 14.30 -10.92
N GLN A 115 10.11 13.76 -10.96
CA GLN A 115 11.04 13.68 -9.82
C GLN A 115 11.47 15.09 -9.34
N ALA A 116 10.51 15.89 -8.88
CA ALA A 116 10.64 17.24 -8.35
C ALA A 116 10.97 17.23 -6.84
N SER A 117 11.27 16.03 -6.32
CA SER A 117 11.32 15.60 -4.93
C SER A 117 12.29 16.38 -4.05
N ARG A 118 13.21 17.17 -4.61
CA ARG A 118 14.14 17.98 -3.80
C ARG A 118 13.60 19.36 -3.41
N ARG A 119 12.46 19.82 -3.94
CA ARG A 119 11.95 21.18 -3.69
C ARG A 119 10.54 21.24 -3.09
N ARG A 120 9.91 20.08 -2.80
CA ARG A 120 8.50 19.97 -2.36
C ARG A 120 8.32 19.41 -0.94
N LEU A 121 9.29 19.57 -0.02
CA LEU A 121 9.16 19.15 1.40
C LEU A 121 7.84 19.59 2.09
N PRO A 122 7.32 20.81 1.87
CA PRO A 122 6.07 21.23 2.53
C PRO A 122 4.86 20.36 2.19
N LEU A 123 4.80 19.81 0.98
CA LEU A 123 3.70 18.99 0.50
C LEU A 123 3.73 17.56 1.09
N HIS A 124 4.92 17.03 1.38
CA HIS A 124 5.06 15.73 2.06
C HIS A 124 4.50 15.76 3.49
N ILE A 125 4.73 16.86 4.21
CA ILE A 125 4.21 17.05 5.56
C ILE A 125 2.68 17.09 5.55
N LYS A 126 2.08 17.88 4.65
CA LYS A 126 0.62 17.98 4.53
C LYS A 126 -0.01 16.65 4.13
N TRP A 127 0.61 15.91 3.21
CA TRP A 127 0.14 14.56 2.84
C TRP A 127 0.14 13.61 4.05
N LEU A 128 1.21 13.59 4.86
CA LEU A 128 1.26 12.75 6.05
C LEU A 128 0.16 13.12 7.05
N GLU A 129 -0.03 14.41 7.31
CA GLU A 129 -1.11 14.89 8.19
C GLU A 129 -2.48 14.44 7.70
N TRP A 130 -2.71 14.49 6.38
CA TRP A 130 -3.94 14.02 5.78
C TRP A 130 -4.14 12.50 5.92
N VAL A 131 -3.10 11.70 5.67
CA VAL A 131 -3.17 10.25 5.87
C VAL A 131 -3.50 9.93 7.33
N HIS A 132 -2.82 10.57 8.27
CA HIS A 132 -3.13 10.42 9.70
C HIS A 132 -4.58 10.81 10.02
N GLY A 133 -5.05 11.96 9.49
CA GLY A 133 -6.42 12.40 9.68
C GLY A 133 -7.45 11.41 9.12
N CYS A 134 -7.18 10.79 7.97
CA CYS A 134 -8.03 9.77 7.40
C CYS A 134 -8.03 8.48 8.23
N LEU A 135 -6.84 8.02 8.67
CA LEU A 135 -6.72 6.82 9.47
C LEU A 135 -7.41 6.97 10.84
N ASP A 136 -7.26 8.11 11.49
CA ASP A 136 -7.89 8.39 12.79
C ASP A 136 -9.42 8.46 12.68
N ARG A 137 -9.91 9.14 11.65
CA ARG A 137 -11.34 9.38 11.47
C ARG A 137 -12.12 8.18 10.95
N TYR A 138 -11.47 7.36 10.13
CA TYR A 138 -12.16 6.37 9.30
C TYR A 138 -11.74 4.90 9.54
N ARG A 139 -10.73 4.65 10.39
CA ARG A 139 -10.32 3.31 10.89
C ARG A 139 -10.48 2.15 9.88
N PRO A 140 -9.77 2.19 8.74
CA PRO A 140 -10.01 1.25 7.67
C PRO A 140 -9.58 -0.19 8.01
N ALA A 141 -10.33 -1.18 7.50
CA ALA A 141 -9.93 -2.58 7.57
C ALA A 141 -8.87 -2.95 6.52
N ALA A 142 -8.86 -2.25 5.39
CA ALA A 142 -7.85 -2.36 4.33
C ALA A 142 -7.27 -0.99 3.97
N LEU A 143 -5.94 -0.90 3.87
CA LEU A 143 -5.22 0.31 3.48
C LEU A 143 -4.43 0.03 2.19
N GLU A 144 -4.62 0.87 1.18
CA GLU A 144 -3.85 0.87 -0.05
C GLU A 144 -3.24 2.25 -0.27
N ILE A 145 -1.92 2.33 -0.36
CA ILE A 145 -1.21 3.57 -0.68
C ILE A 145 -0.32 3.31 -1.89
N GLN A 146 -0.50 4.11 -2.92
CA GLN A 146 0.33 4.09 -4.13
C GLN A 146 1.01 5.45 -4.32
N SER A 147 2.32 5.41 -4.53
CA SER A 147 3.14 6.59 -4.82
C SER A 147 4.24 6.32 -5.86
N SER A 148 5.00 7.35 -6.22
CA SER A 148 6.12 7.32 -7.18
C SER A 148 7.49 7.58 -6.53
N TYR A 149 7.68 7.08 -5.30
CA TYR A 149 8.93 7.02 -4.50
C TYR A 149 9.32 8.25 -3.67
N ASP A 150 8.44 9.23 -3.53
CA ASP A 150 8.77 10.46 -2.80
C ASP A 150 8.28 10.47 -1.35
N ILE A 151 7.46 9.48 -1.01
CA ILE A 151 6.73 9.47 0.24
C ILE A 151 7.32 8.41 1.16
N THR A 152 7.79 8.86 2.33
CA THR A 152 8.15 7.95 3.42
C THR A 152 6.91 7.57 4.23
N VAL A 153 6.67 6.27 4.38
CA VAL A 153 5.58 5.69 5.16
C VAL A 153 6.15 4.75 6.21
N ASP A 154 5.75 4.93 7.47
CA ASP A 154 6.05 4.01 8.56
C ASP A 154 4.74 3.66 9.28
N LEU A 155 4.34 2.39 9.19
CA LEU A 155 3.11 1.90 9.81
C LEU A 155 3.14 2.05 11.34
N ARG A 156 4.32 1.98 11.98
CA ARG A 156 4.44 2.21 13.42
C ARG A 156 4.17 3.68 13.74
N LEU A 157 4.75 4.61 12.98
CA LEU A 157 4.49 6.05 13.15
C LEU A 157 3.03 6.39 12.86
N MET A 158 2.41 5.73 11.87
CA MET A 158 1.00 5.93 11.53
C MET A 158 0.05 5.68 12.71
N GLY A 159 0.25 4.60 13.46
CA GLY A 159 -0.63 4.31 14.60
C GLY A 159 -0.08 4.69 15.98
N PHE A 160 0.99 5.48 16.07
CA PHE A 160 1.20 6.34 17.24
C PHE A 160 0.10 7.40 17.37
N ARG A 161 -0.50 7.81 16.24
CA ARG A 161 -1.54 8.85 16.19
C ARG A 161 -2.95 8.32 15.91
N SER A 162 -3.07 7.10 15.38
CA SER A 162 -4.33 6.57 14.84
C SER A 162 -4.58 5.17 15.35
N ASP A 163 -5.82 4.85 15.71
CA ASP A 163 -6.20 3.48 16.09
C ASP A 163 -6.33 2.60 14.84
N LEU A 164 -5.29 1.79 14.57
CA LEU A 164 -5.24 0.84 13.47
C LEU A 164 -5.67 -0.58 13.89
N SER A 165 -6.46 -0.71 14.96
CA SER A 165 -6.92 -2.00 15.50
C SER A 165 -7.72 -2.85 14.52
N ARG A 166 -8.42 -2.23 13.56
CA ARG A 166 -9.20 -2.92 12.52
C ARG A 166 -8.40 -3.31 11.28
N LEU A 167 -7.19 -2.76 11.12
CA LEU A 167 -6.43 -2.91 9.90
C LEU A 167 -5.94 -4.35 9.74
N LYS A 168 -6.49 -5.06 8.75
CA LYS A 168 -6.15 -6.45 8.41
C LYS A 168 -5.24 -6.56 7.22
N THR A 169 -5.36 -5.64 6.26
CA THR A 169 -4.60 -5.69 5.02
C THR A 169 -3.95 -4.35 4.71
N ALA A 170 -2.66 -4.34 4.43
CA ALA A 170 -1.93 -3.15 3.99
C ALA A 170 -1.23 -3.44 2.65
N ARG A 171 -1.51 -2.60 1.65
CA ARG A 171 -0.87 -2.64 0.32
C ARG A 171 -0.16 -1.32 0.08
N LEU A 172 1.13 -1.39 -0.15
CA LEU A 172 1.98 -0.21 -0.29
C LEU A 172 2.77 -0.34 -1.58
N THR A 173 2.61 0.62 -2.49
CA THR A 173 3.22 0.59 -3.81
C THR A 173 4.05 1.85 -4.05
N GLY A 174 5.30 1.72 -4.48
CA GLY A 174 6.12 2.89 -4.84
C GLY A 174 6.41 3.84 -3.68
N ILE A 175 6.55 3.32 -2.46
CA ILE A 175 6.84 4.13 -1.26
C ILE A 175 8.24 3.86 -0.71
N LEU A 176 8.74 4.80 0.10
CA LEU A 176 9.90 4.60 0.97
C LEU A 176 9.40 4.11 2.33
N HIS A 177 9.41 2.81 2.57
CA HIS A 177 9.00 2.29 3.87
C HIS A 177 10.15 2.44 4.88
N SER A 178 9.89 2.98 6.07
CA SER A 178 10.81 2.93 7.20
C SER A 178 10.16 2.22 8.39
N GLY A 179 10.96 1.59 9.24
CA GLY A 179 10.50 1.06 10.52
C GLY A 179 10.19 -0.43 10.50
N GLY A 180 8.98 -0.82 10.87
CA GLY A 180 8.56 -2.23 10.95
C GLY A 180 7.10 -2.42 10.55
N LEU A 181 6.57 -3.62 10.78
CA LEU A 181 5.24 -4.02 10.32
C LEU A 181 4.10 -3.64 11.27
N GLY A 182 4.37 -2.80 12.28
CA GLY A 182 3.34 -2.32 13.21
C GLY A 182 3.09 -3.25 14.40
N ASP A 183 4.14 -3.90 14.92
CA ASP A 183 4.16 -5.01 15.90
C ASP A 183 3.24 -4.82 17.14
N SER A 184 2.93 -3.57 17.53
CA SER A 184 2.00 -3.23 18.63
C SER A 184 0.82 -2.35 18.20
N VAL A 185 0.83 -1.90 16.96
CA VAL A 185 0.00 -0.82 16.44
C VAL A 185 -1.13 -1.35 15.56
N CYS A 186 -0.87 -2.44 14.84
CA CYS A 186 -1.83 -3.10 13.96
C CYS A 186 -2.09 -4.54 14.45
N PRO A 187 -2.83 -4.73 15.56
CA PRO A 187 -2.99 -6.03 16.22
C PRO A 187 -3.74 -7.08 15.40
N GLN A 188 -4.42 -6.68 14.33
CA GLN A 188 -5.14 -7.59 13.43
C GLN A 188 -4.51 -7.68 12.04
N LEU A 189 -3.29 -7.17 11.83
CA LEU A 189 -2.67 -7.15 10.52
C LEU A 189 -2.28 -8.56 10.07
N GLU A 190 -2.99 -9.07 9.07
CA GLU A 190 -2.82 -10.43 8.57
C GLU A 190 -2.08 -10.44 7.23
N HIS A 191 -2.30 -9.45 6.36
CA HIS A 191 -1.72 -9.42 5.03
C HIS A 191 -1.00 -8.11 4.75
N VAL A 192 0.26 -8.20 4.32
CA VAL A 192 1.05 -7.05 3.90
C VAL A 192 1.64 -7.29 2.52
N GLU A 193 1.49 -6.30 1.65
CA GLU A 193 2.01 -6.32 0.29
C GLU A 193 2.79 -5.04 0.03
N PHE A 194 4.06 -5.21 -0.35
CA PHE A 194 4.91 -4.15 -0.85
C PHE A 194 5.17 -4.41 -2.33
N THR A 195 4.89 -3.42 -3.18
CA THR A 195 5.13 -3.51 -4.62
C THR A 195 5.98 -2.35 -5.08
N SER A 196 7.15 -2.66 -5.62
CA SER A 196 8.13 -1.67 -6.07
C SER A 196 8.39 -0.65 -4.95
N CYS A 197 8.84 -1.10 -3.77
CA CYS A 197 9.05 -0.25 -2.59
C CYS A 197 10.51 -0.30 -2.12
N ALA A 198 11.00 0.83 -1.58
CA ALA A 198 12.29 0.87 -0.89
C ALA A 198 12.06 0.60 0.61
N ILE A 199 12.44 -0.58 1.09
CA ILE A 199 12.13 -1.04 2.44
C ILE A 199 13.32 -0.81 3.39
N GLY A 200 13.05 -0.03 4.42
CA GLY A 200 13.95 0.32 5.50
C GLY A 200 13.57 -0.33 6.83
N PHE A 201 13.54 -1.67 6.88
CA PHE A 201 13.26 -2.40 8.11
C PHE A 201 14.33 -2.20 9.19
N GLY A 202 13.91 -2.09 10.45
CA GLY A 202 14.82 -2.19 11.59
C GLY A 202 15.56 -3.53 11.66
N GLU A 203 16.53 -3.67 12.57
CA GLU A 203 17.31 -4.92 12.73
C GLU A 203 16.41 -6.13 12.97
N VAL A 204 15.33 -5.96 13.75
CA VAL A 204 14.31 -6.97 14.00
C VAL A 204 12.93 -6.36 13.79
N VAL A 205 12.10 -7.06 13.00
CA VAL A 205 10.71 -6.73 12.73
C VAL A 205 9.86 -7.93 13.15
N THR A 206 9.00 -7.76 14.15
CA THR A 206 8.17 -8.86 14.63
C THR A 206 6.72 -8.68 14.17
N SER A 207 6.03 -9.75 13.82
CA SER A 207 4.60 -9.67 13.57
C SER A 207 3.91 -11.00 13.90
N PRO A 208 3.23 -11.11 15.05
CA PRO A 208 2.62 -12.36 15.48
C PRO A 208 1.35 -12.72 14.70
N THR A 209 0.71 -11.75 14.03
CA THR A 209 -0.58 -11.93 13.35
C THR A 209 -0.46 -12.08 11.83
N LEU A 210 0.70 -11.74 11.26
CA LEU A 210 0.90 -11.74 9.83
C LEU A 210 0.87 -13.16 9.26
N LYS A 211 -0.07 -13.41 8.35
CA LYS A 211 -0.27 -14.68 7.63
C LYS A 211 0.31 -14.65 6.22
N LYS A 212 0.25 -13.49 5.56
CA LYS A 212 0.73 -13.32 4.18
C LYS A 212 1.63 -12.11 4.03
N LEU A 213 2.81 -12.33 3.46
CA LEU A 213 3.76 -11.28 3.12
C LEU A 213 4.12 -11.35 1.64
N VAL A 214 3.91 -10.26 0.93
CA VAL A 214 4.30 -10.09 -0.48
C VAL A 214 5.28 -8.93 -0.58
N MET A 215 6.42 -9.17 -1.22
CA MET A 215 7.41 -8.15 -1.55
C MET A 215 7.73 -8.30 -3.03
N ASP A 216 6.99 -7.60 -3.89
CA ASP A 216 7.21 -7.57 -5.32
C ASP A 216 8.13 -6.41 -5.69
N ARG A 217 9.20 -6.66 -6.44
CA ARG A 217 10.15 -5.64 -6.94
C ARG A 217 10.67 -4.68 -5.86
N CYS A 218 10.80 -5.16 -4.64
CA CYS A 218 11.27 -4.36 -3.51
C CYS A 218 12.80 -4.38 -3.40
N TRP A 219 13.37 -3.34 -2.82
CA TRP A 219 14.81 -3.26 -2.53
C TRP A 219 15.07 -2.64 -1.18
N ARG A 220 16.26 -2.87 -0.63
CA ARG A 220 16.65 -2.30 0.66
C ARG A 220 16.92 -0.80 0.52
N ARG A 221 16.36 -0.01 1.43
CA ARG A 221 16.61 1.44 1.49
C ARG A 221 18.08 1.70 1.82
N GLY A 222 18.80 2.34 0.89
CA GLY A 222 20.27 2.43 0.90
C GLY A 222 20.88 3.43 1.88
N ASP A 223 20.08 4.38 2.40
CA ASP A 223 20.49 5.30 3.46
C ASP A 223 20.70 4.61 4.81
N MET A 224 20.14 3.41 4.98
CA MET A 224 20.30 2.64 6.21
C MET A 224 21.64 1.90 6.25
N LYS A 225 22.54 2.38 7.12
CA LYS A 225 23.85 1.79 7.43
C LYS A 225 23.75 0.54 8.31
N GLN A 226 22.94 -0.44 7.94
CA GLN A 226 22.85 -1.70 8.68
C GLN A 226 23.99 -2.65 8.27
N ARG A 227 24.70 -3.18 9.26
CA ARG A 227 25.79 -4.15 9.09
C ARG A 227 25.31 -5.57 8.81
N ALA A 228 24.08 -5.88 9.19
CA ALA A 228 23.46 -7.20 9.09
C ALA A 228 22.11 -7.11 8.34
N PRO A 229 21.68 -8.22 7.70
CA PRO A 229 20.35 -8.28 7.09
C PRO A 229 19.25 -8.21 8.18
N PRO A 230 18.16 -7.45 7.94
CA PRO A 230 17.04 -7.38 8.88
C PRO A 230 16.37 -8.75 9.07
N LEU A 231 16.05 -9.07 10.32
CA LEU A 231 15.30 -10.26 10.72
C LEU A 231 13.80 -9.94 10.76
N VAL A 232 13.02 -10.65 9.94
CA VAL A 232 11.56 -10.66 9.98
C VAL A 232 11.12 -11.89 10.79
N ASP A 233 10.63 -11.66 12.00
CA ASP A 233 10.11 -12.68 12.90
C ASP A 233 8.58 -12.68 12.84
N ALA A 234 8.02 -13.57 12.02
CA ALA A 234 6.59 -13.65 11.77
C ALA A 234 6.13 -15.10 11.99
N PRO A 235 5.82 -15.49 13.25
CA PRO A 235 5.57 -16.88 13.60
C PRO A 235 4.30 -17.47 12.98
N ALA A 236 3.29 -16.64 12.69
CA ALA A 236 2.03 -17.05 12.07
C ALA A 236 2.06 -17.01 10.53
N LEU A 237 3.19 -16.69 9.91
CA LEU A 237 3.28 -16.50 8.47
C LEU A 237 3.13 -17.85 7.75
N THR A 238 2.11 -17.96 6.88
CA THR A 238 1.81 -19.18 6.10
C THR A 238 2.15 -19.04 4.62
N SER A 239 2.14 -17.81 4.07
CA SER A 239 2.43 -17.53 2.66
C SER A 239 3.44 -16.39 2.51
N LEU A 240 4.53 -16.64 1.79
CA LEU A 240 5.60 -15.69 1.50
C LEU A 240 5.82 -15.57 -0.01
N ARG A 241 5.80 -14.36 -0.56
CA ARG A 241 6.18 -14.10 -1.95
C ARG A 241 7.23 -13.01 -2.00
N LEU A 242 8.37 -13.34 -2.58
CA LEU A 242 9.51 -12.44 -2.75
C LEU A 242 9.86 -12.37 -4.23
N VAL A 243 9.79 -11.18 -4.83
CA VAL A 243 10.34 -10.89 -6.15
C VAL A 243 11.42 -9.84 -5.96
N LEU A 244 12.66 -10.31 -6.05
CA LEU A 244 13.85 -9.56 -5.69
C LEU A 244 14.47 -8.96 -6.96
N GLU A 245 14.49 -7.63 -7.07
CA GLU A 245 15.14 -6.91 -8.18
C GLU A 245 16.54 -6.38 -7.81
N PHE A 246 16.77 -5.97 -6.56
CA PHE A 246 18.01 -5.32 -6.11
C PHE A 246 18.34 -5.61 -4.63
N GLN A 247 19.63 -5.46 -4.27
CA GLN A 247 20.23 -5.61 -2.93
C GLN A 247 19.23 -5.56 -1.75
N GLY A 248 19.05 -6.70 -1.07
CA GLY A 248 18.21 -6.81 0.11
C GLY A 248 18.10 -8.26 0.52
N ILE A 249 18.93 -8.68 1.48
CA ILE A 249 18.76 -9.98 2.12
C ILE A 249 17.89 -9.70 3.34
N TRP A 250 16.81 -10.45 3.46
CA TRP A 250 16.01 -10.51 4.67
C TRP A 250 16.17 -11.91 5.26
N VAL A 251 16.36 -11.97 6.56
CA VAL A 251 16.32 -13.23 7.30
C VAL A 251 14.89 -13.42 7.79
N PHE A 252 14.33 -14.61 7.59
CA PHE A 252 12.96 -14.90 7.99
C PHE A 252 12.96 -15.97 9.09
N ARG A 253 12.35 -15.64 10.23
CA ARG A 253 11.96 -16.62 11.25
C ARG A 253 10.47 -16.85 11.12
N THR A 254 10.11 -17.91 10.41
CA THR A 254 8.72 -18.19 10.00
C THR A 254 8.42 -19.70 10.16
N PRO A 255 8.29 -20.21 11.39
CA PRO A 255 8.08 -21.63 11.66
C PRO A 255 6.81 -22.22 11.04
N SER A 256 5.77 -21.42 10.80
CA SER A 256 4.48 -21.87 10.25
C SER A 256 4.37 -21.76 8.72
N LEU A 257 5.49 -21.52 8.03
CA LEU A 257 5.48 -21.20 6.60
C LEU A 257 5.15 -22.45 5.76
N VAL A 258 4.05 -22.38 5.01
CA VAL A 258 3.55 -23.48 4.19
C VAL A 258 3.92 -23.28 2.72
N GLU A 259 3.75 -22.06 2.21
CA GLU A 259 3.99 -21.70 0.82
C GLU A 259 5.01 -20.55 0.73
N ALA A 260 6.04 -20.73 -0.09
CA ALA A 260 6.99 -19.69 -0.41
C ALA A 260 7.27 -19.63 -1.92
N SER A 261 7.23 -18.44 -2.49
CA SER A 261 7.62 -18.17 -3.87
C SER A 261 8.73 -17.14 -3.86
N VAL A 262 9.93 -17.50 -4.32
CA VAL A 262 11.06 -16.58 -4.46
C VAL A 262 11.50 -16.50 -5.92
N ARG A 263 11.47 -15.30 -6.46
CA ARG A 263 11.90 -14.99 -7.82
C ARG A 263 13.00 -13.94 -7.79
N SER A 264 14.12 -14.24 -8.44
CA SER A 264 15.21 -13.29 -8.69
C SER A 264 15.17 -12.88 -10.16
N THR A 265 15.23 -11.59 -10.47
CA THR A 265 15.01 -11.09 -11.86
C THR A 265 16.25 -10.46 -12.51
N ARG A 266 17.31 -10.16 -11.75
CA ARG A 266 18.57 -9.58 -12.27
C ARG A 266 19.78 -10.16 -11.54
N ARG A 267 20.97 -10.12 -12.17
CA ARG A 267 22.27 -10.65 -11.70
C ARG A 267 22.76 -10.02 -10.39
N TRP A 268 22.06 -10.18 -9.27
CA TRP A 268 22.51 -9.80 -7.92
C TRP A 268 21.80 -10.63 -6.86
N VAL A 269 22.41 -11.76 -6.51
CA VAL A 269 22.47 -12.32 -5.16
C VAL A 269 23.87 -12.97 -5.12
N GLY A 270 24.75 -12.57 -4.19
CA GLY A 270 25.99 -13.33 -4.03
C GLY A 270 25.60 -14.78 -3.70
N ARG A 271 26.30 -15.81 -4.20
CA ARG A 271 25.90 -17.21 -3.91
C ARG A 271 25.62 -17.44 -2.42
N ALA A 272 26.45 -16.86 -1.55
CA ALA A 272 26.29 -16.94 -0.09
C ALA A 272 24.93 -16.45 0.40
N ASP A 273 24.42 -15.39 -0.20
CA ASP A 273 23.15 -14.75 0.15
C ASP A 273 21.95 -15.57 -0.36
N GLU A 274 22.07 -16.19 -1.54
CA GLU A 274 21.07 -17.14 -2.07
C GLU A 274 20.95 -18.32 -1.12
N TYR A 275 22.09 -18.89 -0.71
CA TYR A 275 22.12 -20.02 0.22
C TYR A 275 21.55 -19.66 1.58
N GLN A 276 21.85 -18.47 2.12
CA GLN A 276 21.28 -18.04 3.40
C GLN A 276 19.75 -17.92 3.35
N LEU A 277 19.20 -17.35 2.27
CA LEU A 277 17.75 -17.26 2.10
C LEU A 277 17.12 -18.65 2.00
N LEU A 278 17.71 -19.55 1.21
CA LEU A 278 17.22 -20.93 1.05
C LEU A 278 17.28 -21.70 2.38
N CYS A 279 18.34 -21.51 3.16
CA CYS A 279 18.45 -22.09 4.51
C CYS A 279 17.35 -21.61 5.46
N ASN A 280 16.77 -20.43 5.26
CA ASN A 280 15.63 -19.95 6.05
C ASN A 280 14.29 -20.59 5.63
N LEU A 281 14.21 -21.15 4.42
CA LEU A 281 12.98 -21.69 3.83
C LEU A 281 12.94 -23.23 3.81
N TYR A 282 13.83 -23.88 4.57
CA TYR A 282 14.02 -25.33 4.54
C TYR A 282 12.78 -26.16 4.94
N ASN A 283 11.86 -25.60 5.73
CA ASN A 283 10.67 -26.29 6.22
C ASN A 283 9.40 -26.08 5.37
N VAL A 284 9.51 -25.40 4.23
CA VAL A 284 8.34 -25.00 3.43
C VAL A 284 7.83 -26.18 2.59
N THR A 285 6.51 -26.42 2.62
CA THR A 285 5.89 -27.54 1.87
C THR A 285 5.79 -27.29 0.36
N ARG A 286 5.53 -26.05 -0.04
CA ARG A 286 5.43 -25.62 -1.44
C ARG A 286 6.41 -24.47 -1.67
N LEU A 287 7.55 -24.78 -2.29
CA LEU A 287 8.60 -23.81 -2.58
C LEU A 287 8.75 -23.65 -4.09
N GLU A 288 8.47 -22.44 -4.59
CA GLU A 288 8.71 -22.05 -5.98
C GLU A 288 9.94 -21.15 -6.04
N LEU A 289 10.95 -21.56 -6.80
CA LEU A 289 12.19 -20.79 -7.01
C LEU A 289 12.37 -20.50 -8.50
N SER A 290 12.70 -19.25 -8.84
CA SER A 290 13.02 -18.88 -10.22
C SER A 290 14.11 -17.82 -10.30
N GLY A 291 14.98 -17.92 -11.31
CA GLY A 291 16.02 -16.92 -11.60
C GLY A 291 17.24 -16.92 -10.66
N PHE A 292 17.50 -18.03 -9.97
CA PHE A 292 18.70 -18.22 -9.13
C PHE A 292 19.87 -18.76 -9.95
N LEU A 293 21.07 -18.20 -9.76
CA LEU A 293 22.27 -18.60 -10.50
C LEU A 293 22.81 -19.97 -10.05
N ALA A 294 22.56 -20.37 -8.80
CA ALA A 294 22.96 -21.68 -8.27
C ALA A 294 22.29 -22.85 -8.99
N LEU A 295 21.03 -22.68 -9.44
CA LEU A 295 20.25 -23.72 -10.11
C LEU A 295 20.60 -23.86 -11.60
N GLU A 296 21.06 -22.79 -12.26
CA GLU A 296 21.48 -22.84 -13.68
C GLU A 296 22.73 -23.71 -13.92
N LYS A 297 23.56 -23.96 -12.88
CA LYS A 297 24.74 -24.83 -13.01
C LYS A 297 24.47 -26.31 -12.79
N ASP A 298 23.39 -26.68 -12.10
CA ASP A 298 23.05 -28.10 -11.92
C ASP A 298 22.33 -28.69 -13.13
N GLU A 299 21.60 -27.89 -13.92
CA GLU A 299 21.15 -28.29 -15.27
C GLU A 299 22.33 -28.47 -16.24
N ALA A 300 23.38 -27.65 -16.11
CA ALA A 300 24.60 -27.79 -16.90
C ALA A 300 25.48 -29.00 -16.46
N ARG A 301 25.29 -29.52 -15.24
CA ARG A 301 25.98 -30.72 -14.74
C ARG A 301 25.21 -32.01 -14.99
N THR A 302 23.88 -31.99 -14.90
CA THR A 302 23.05 -33.16 -15.26
C THR A 302 23.08 -33.45 -16.76
N SER A 303 23.25 -32.44 -17.62
CA SER A 303 23.48 -32.66 -19.06
C SER A 303 24.86 -33.26 -19.40
N ARG A 304 25.83 -33.26 -18.48
CA ARG A 304 27.15 -33.89 -18.68
C ARG A 304 27.24 -35.35 -18.22
N PHE A 305 26.28 -35.85 -17.44
CA PHE A 305 26.21 -37.27 -17.05
C PHE A 305 25.32 -38.12 -17.96
N ALA A 306 24.62 -37.52 -18.93
CA ALA A 306 23.80 -38.23 -19.92
C ALA A 306 24.54 -38.59 -21.24
N LYS A 307 25.87 -38.44 -21.29
CA LYS A 307 26.70 -38.82 -22.46
C LYS A 307 27.99 -39.52 -22.03
N ILE A 308 27.87 -40.70 -21.44
CA ILE A 308 28.86 -41.77 -21.63
C ILE A 308 28.07 -43.07 -21.78
N SER A 309 27.78 -43.42 -23.04
CA SER A 309 27.48 -44.76 -23.52
C SER A 309 28.48 -45.03 -24.65
#